data_AF-A0A972SB29-F1
#
_entry.id   AF-A0A972SB29-F1
#
_cell.length_a   1.000
_cell.length_b   1.000
_cell.length_c   1.000
_cell.angle_alpha   90.00
_cell.angle_beta   90.00
_cell.angle_gamma   90.00
#
_symmetry.space_group_name_H-M   'P 1'
#
loop_
_entity.id
_entity.type
_entity.pdbx_description
1 polymer ?
#
loop_
_entity_poly.entity_id
_entity_poly.type
_entity_poly.pdbx_seq_one_letter_code
_entity_poly.pdbx_strand_id
1 'polypeptide(L)' 'MKSYIFAILTALFLTGCGVGSLVAVPFKVTGAVVNVVTPDVVGDTISGTGEVIEDTIPF' A
#
# COMPACT_ATOMS: atom_id res chain seq x y z
N MET A 1 -20.83 -15.93 -13.43
CA MET A 1 -20.34 -14.57 -13.09
C MET A 1 -20.06 -14.41 -11.59
N LYS A 2 -21.04 -14.57 -10.68
CA LYS A 2 -20.81 -14.45 -9.22
C LYS A 2 -19.76 -15.41 -8.65
N SER A 3 -19.70 -16.66 -9.13
CA SER A 3 -18.73 -17.66 -8.65
C SER A 3 -17.27 -17.32 -9.02
N TYR A 4 -17.03 -16.74 -10.20
CA TYR A 4 -15.69 -16.34 -10.63
C TYR A 4 -15.18 -15.11 -9.87
N ILE A 5 -16.05 -14.14 -9.58
CA ILE A 5 -15.71 -12.98 -8.74
C ILE A 5 -15.32 -13.42 -7.33
N PHE A 6 -16.07 -14.38 -6.76
CA PHE A 6 -15.76 -14.90 -5.43
C PHE A 6 -14.44 -15.68 -5.42
N ALA A 7 -14.15 -16.45 -6.47
CA ALA A 7 -12.88 -17.17 -6.61
C ALA A 7 -11.69 -16.22 -6.78
N ILE A 8 -11.84 -15.12 -7.54
CA ILE A 8 -10.81 -14.09 -7.71
C ILE A 8 -10.58 -13.35 -6.38
N LEU A 9 -11.63 -12.91 -5.70
CA LEU A 9 -11.50 -12.26 -4.39
C LEU A 9 -10.82 -13.19 -3.38
N THR A 10 -11.22 -14.46 -3.33
CA THR A 10 -10.61 -15.45 -2.43
C THR A 10 -9.15 -15.70 -2.81
N ALA A 11 -8.81 -15.73 -4.10
CA ALA A 11 -7.43 -15.81 -4.55
C ALA A 11 -6.61 -14.58 -4.15
N LEU A 12 -7.14 -13.35 -4.30
CA LEU A 12 -6.49 -12.12 -3.82
C LEU A 12 -6.28 -12.11 -2.30
N PHE A 13 -7.27 -12.57 -1.53
CA PHE A 13 -7.17 -12.70 -0.07
C PHE A 13 -6.16 -13.79 0.35
N LEU A 14 -6.02 -14.87 -0.42
CA LEU A 14 -5.06 -15.95 -0.15
C LEU A 14 -3.64 -15.63 -0.65
N THR A 15 -3.48 -14.71 -1.60
CA THR A 15 -2.18 -14.24 -2.09
C THR A 15 -1.65 -13.02 -1.34
N GLY A 16 -2.45 -12.45 -0.43
CA GLY A 16 -2.03 -11.29 0.35
C GLY A 16 -1.95 -9.98 -0.43
N CYS A 17 -2.46 -9.98 -1.66
CA CYS A 17 -2.38 -8.85 -2.56
C CYS A 17 -3.54 -7.91 -2.29
N GLY A 18 -3.48 -7.13 -1.20
CA GLY A 18 -4.58 -6.23 -0.88
C GLY A 18 -4.36 -5.31 0.31
N VAL A 19 -4.32 -5.84 1.53
CA VAL A 19 -4.37 -4.99 2.73
C VAL A 19 -3.07 -4.23 2.94
N GLY A 20 -1.90 -4.85 2.76
CA GLY A 20 -0.61 -4.15 2.83
C GLY A 20 -0.52 -2.95 1.89
N SER A 21 -0.92 -3.13 0.63
CA SER A 21 -0.93 -2.05 -0.36
C SER A 21 -1.96 -0.96 -0.01
N LEU A 22 -3.17 -1.32 0.42
CA LEU A 22 -4.20 -0.36 0.85
C LEU A 22 -3.77 0.47 2.06
N VAL A 23 -3.08 -0.15 3.03
CA VAL A 23 -2.58 0.54 4.23
C VAL A 23 -1.34 1.37 3.90
N ALA A 24 -0.57 1.01 2.87
CA ALA A 24 0.58 1.78 2.39
C ALA A 24 0.21 3.07 1.64
N VAL A 25 -0.95 3.09 0.95
CA VAL A 25 -1.43 4.25 0.17
C VAL A 25 -1.35 5.59 0.91
N PRO A 26 -1.92 5.76 2.12
CA PRO A 26 -1.87 7.05 2.81
C PRO A 26 -0.44 7.52 3.10
N PHE A 27 0.50 6.62 3.37
CA PHE A 27 1.91 6.97 3.61
C PHE A 27 2.59 7.43 2.32
N LYS A 28 2.39 6.70 1.21
CA LYS A 28 2.95 7.07 -0.10
C LYS A 28 2.38 8.41 -0.60
N VAL A 29 1.07 8.62 -0.46
CA VAL A 29 0.42 9.89 -0.84
C VAL A 29 0.89 11.04 0.05
N THR A 30 0.95 10.82 1.37
CA THR A 30 1.41 11.86 2.30
C THR A 30 2.87 12.21 2.04
N GLY A 31 3.75 11.24 1.83
CA GLY A 31 5.14 11.49 1.49
C GLY A 31 5.31 12.31 0.21
N ALA A 32 4.56 11.97 -0.84
CA ALA A 32 4.55 12.74 -2.08
C ALA A 32 4.07 14.19 -1.89
N VAL A 33 3.03 14.41 -1.06
CA VAL A 33 2.54 15.76 -0.75
C VAL A 33 3.53 16.55 0.10
N VAL A 34 4.19 15.88 1.06
CA VAL A 34 5.16 16.50 1.95
C VAL A 34 6.40 16.98 1.20
N ASN A 35 6.85 16.27 0.16
CA ASN A 35 7.94 16.71 -0.72
C ASN A 35 7.63 18.01 -1.51
N VAL A 36 6.35 18.40 -1.65
CA VAL A 36 5.99 19.67 -2.28
C VAL A 36 6.40 20.88 -1.43
N VAL A 37 6.45 20.70 -0.11
CA VAL A 37 6.61 21.80 0.86
C VAL A 37 7.77 21.61 1.83
N THR A 38 8.46 20.47 1.77
CA THR A 38 9.63 20.13 2.59
C THR A 38 10.71 19.46 1.74
N PRO A 39 11.97 19.39 2.22
CA PRO A 39 13.02 18.67 1.52
C PRO A 39 12.66 17.20 1.28
N ASP A 40 13.06 16.67 0.11
CA ASP A 40 12.70 15.33 -0.38
C ASP A 40 12.94 14.21 0.65
N VAL A 41 14.01 14.32 1.45
CA VAL A 41 14.34 13.32 2.48
C VAL A 41 13.19 13.07 3.48
N VAL A 42 12.36 14.07 3.75
CA VAL A 42 11.27 13.97 4.73
C VAL A 42 10.11 13.16 4.14
N GLY A 43 9.63 13.52 2.95
CA GLY A 43 8.53 12.79 2.31
C GLY A 43 8.97 11.42 1.77
N ASP A 44 10.24 11.25 1.42
CA ASP A 44 10.81 9.94 1.05
C ASP A 44 10.84 8.99 2.24
N THR A 45 11.15 9.48 3.44
CA THR A 45 11.08 8.68 4.67
C THR A 45 9.64 8.23 4.98
N ILE A 46 8.66 9.11 4.75
CA ILE A 46 7.23 8.78 4.93
C ILE A 46 6.80 7.76 3.87
N SER A 47 7.20 7.94 2.62
CA SER A 47 6.90 7.00 1.52
C SER A 47 7.53 5.63 1.75
N GLY A 48 8.76 5.60 2.26
CA GLY A 48 9.46 4.36 2.65
C GLY A 48 8.77 3.62 3.78
N THR A 49 8.07 4.32 4.69
CA THR A 49 7.19 3.65 5.67
C THR A 49 6.07 2.89 4.97
N GLY A 50 5.49 3.47 3.91
CA GLY A 50 4.50 2.79 3.08
C GLY A 50 5.05 1.55 2.37
N GLU A 51 6.29 1.60 1.90
CA GLU A 51 6.95 0.43 1.29
C GLU A 51 7.19 -0.70 2.30
N VAL A 52 7.65 -0.36 3.50
CA VAL A 52 7.81 -1.35 4.59
C VAL A 52 6.47 -1.97 4.96
N ILE A 53 5.40 -1.18 5.03
CA ILE A 53 4.04 -1.69 5.31
C ILE A 53 3.57 -2.66 4.22
N GLU A 54 3.82 -2.33 2.96
CA GLU A 54 3.46 -3.19 1.83
C GLU A 54 4.24 -4.51 1.83
N ASP A 55 5.51 -4.49 2.23
CA ASP A 55 6.36 -5.69 2.32
C ASP A 55 6.11 -6.51 3.60
N THR A 56 5.72 -5.85 4.70
CA THR A 56 5.57 -6.49 6.02
C THR A 56 4.17 -7.04 6.25
N ILE A 57 3.12 -6.47 5.65
CA ILE A 57 1.73 -6.92 5.84
C ILE A 57 1.36 -7.85 4.69
N PRO A 58 1.27 -9.18 4.93
CA PRO A 58 1.13 -10.18 3.88
C PRO A 58 -0.35 -10.47 3.53
N PHE A 59 -1.30 -9.64 3.94
CA PHE A 59 -2.74 -9.80 3.69
C PHE A 59 -3.23 -8.57 2.93
#